data_AF-A0A9D4PMN4-F1
#
_entry.id   AF-A0A9D4PMN4-F1
#
_cell.length_a   1.000
_cell.length_b   1.000
_cell.length_c   1.000
_cell.angle_alpha   90.00
_cell.angle_beta   90.00
_cell.angle_gamma   90.00
#
_symmetry.space_group_name_H-M   'P 1'
#
loop_
_entity.id
_entity.type
_entity.pdbx_description
1 polymer ?
#
loop_
_entity_poly.entity_id
_entity_poly.type
_entity_poly.pdbx_seq_one_letter_code
_entity_poly.pdbx_strand_id
1 'polypeptide(L)'
;MRLRRVFDCLVVAFICAAGLLLLPLLLLSLRARQWFFVRIMAVAGWLWRDVFESTRRRAIAALDQPESNDLELRADGAIRVLEIGAGSGANFGFLRRKIKYWNVDPNTEFQSFFLETVKKYPKGRDGILVEANYQRRRPIELFECKVF
;
A
#
# COMPACT_ATOMS: atom_id res chain seq x y z
N MET A 1 25.19 -12.21 -7.77
CA MET A 1 25.04 -11.59 -6.41
C MET A 1 25.87 -10.32 -6.18
N ARG A 2 27.11 -10.19 -6.66
CA ARG A 2 27.92 -8.95 -6.48
C ARG A 2 27.40 -7.77 -7.30
N LEU A 3 27.04 -7.98 -8.56
CA LEU A 3 26.58 -6.91 -9.46
C LEU A 3 25.27 -6.25 -9.00
N ARG A 4 24.28 -7.05 -8.54
CA ARG A 4 23.01 -6.54 -8.00
C ARG A 4 23.24 -5.62 -6.79
N ARG A 5 24.12 -6.02 -5.87
CA ARG A 5 24.47 -5.20 -4.69
C ARG A 5 25.13 -3.88 -5.08
N VAL A 6 26.04 -3.88 -6.05
CA VAL A 6 26.67 -2.65 -6.53
C VAL A 6 25.62 -1.74 -7.16
N PHE A 7 24.72 -2.28 -7.98
CA PHE A 7 23.62 -1.53 -8.56
C PHE A 7 22.68 -0.95 -7.48
N ASP A 8 22.29 -1.75 -6.48
CA ASP A 8 21.48 -1.29 -5.34
C ASP A 8 22.16 -0.12 -4.61
N CYS A 9 23.48 -0.23 -4.35
CA CYS A 9 24.26 0.85 -3.73
C CYS A 9 24.27 2.13 -4.58
N LEU A 10 24.42 2.01 -5.91
CA LEU A 10 24.40 3.17 -6.81
C LEU A 10 23.03 3.85 -6.82
N VAL A 11 21.94 3.08 -6.86
CA VAL A 11 20.57 3.61 -6.81
C VAL A 11 20.32 4.34 -5.49
N VAL A 12 20.71 3.73 -4.36
CA VAL A 12 20.56 4.36 -3.04
C VAL A 12 21.39 5.64 -2.95
N ALA A 13 22.65 5.62 -3.40
CA ALA A 13 23.51 6.80 -3.41
C ALA A 13 22.91 7.93 -4.27
N PHE A 14 22.34 7.60 -5.43
CA PHE A 14 21.65 8.57 -6.30
C PHE A 14 20.42 9.17 -5.61
N ILE A 15 19.58 8.36 -4.96
CA ILE A 15 18.40 8.84 -4.21
C ILE A 15 18.83 9.78 -3.08
N CYS A 16 19.87 9.42 -2.33
CA CYS A 16 20.42 10.27 -1.26
C CYS A 16 20.96 11.60 -1.80
N ALA A 17 21.73 11.57 -2.89
CA ALA A 17 22.24 12.78 -3.52
C ALA A 17 21.11 13.69 -4.03
N ALA A 18 20.08 13.13 -4.67
CA ALA A 18 18.90 13.88 -5.09
C ALA A 18 18.14 14.48 -3.89
N GLY A 19 18.00 13.71 -2.80
CA GLY A 19 17.38 14.18 -1.56
C GLY A 19 18.15 15.33 -0.90
N LEU A 20 19.49 15.27 -0.91
CA LEU A 20 20.35 16.35 -0.41
C LEU A 20 20.24 17.61 -1.29
N LEU A 21 20.24 17.46 -2.61
CA LEU A 21 20.10 18.57 -3.54
C LEU A 21 18.73 19.25 -3.43
N LEU A 22 17.66 18.48 -3.22
CA LEU A 22 16.30 18.98 -3.05
C LEU A 22 15.95 19.33 -1.60
N LEU A 23 16.87 19.13 -0.65
CA LEU A 23 16.62 19.30 0.78
C LEU A 23 15.94 20.63 1.15
N PRO A 24 16.38 21.82 0.67
CA PRO A 24 15.72 23.07 1.02
C PRO A 24 14.25 23.10 0.56
N LEU A 25 13.95 22.58 -0.64
CA LEU A 25 12.56 22.48 -1.14
C LEU A 25 11.73 21.49 -0.32
N LEU A 26 12.34 20.36 0.08
CA LEU A 26 11.68 19.34 0.89
C LEU A 26 11.38 19.86 2.31
N LEU A 27 12.26 20.65 2.91
CA LEU A 27 12.02 21.23 4.24
C LEU A 27 10.88 22.25 4.23
N LEU A 28 10.73 23.01 3.13
CA LEU A 28 9.73 24.07 3.02
C LEU A 28 8.32 23.56 2.66
N SER A 29 8.18 22.38 2.03
CA SER A 29 6.90 21.93 1.49
C SER A 29 6.58 20.49 1.86
N LEU A 30 5.46 20.30 2.58
CA LEU A 30 4.92 18.97 2.84
C LEU A 30 4.51 18.25 1.55
N ARG A 31 3.94 18.98 0.58
CA ARG A 31 3.58 18.42 -0.73
C ARG A 31 4.81 17.94 -1.49
N ALA A 32 5.90 18.73 -1.48
CA ALA A 32 7.14 18.31 -2.13
C ALA A 32 7.71 17.04 -1.48
N ARG A 33 7.68 16.93 -0.14
CA ARG A 33 8.08 15.71 0.57
C ARG A 33 7.23 14.51 0.19
N GLN A 34 5.90 14.68 0.22
CA GLN A 34 4.95 13.64 -0.13
C GLN A 34 5.16 13.15 -1.58
N TRP A 35 5.29 14.08 -2.52
CA TRP A 35 5.52 13.78 -3.93
C TRP A 35 6.84 13.06 -4.16
N PHE A 36 7.93 13.57 -3.57
CA PHE A 36 9.26 12.97 -3.68
C PHE A 36 9.27 11.56 -3.09
N PHE A 37 8.64 11.38 -1.93
CA PHE A 37 8.50 10.08 -1.28
C PHE A 37 7.76 9.06 -2.17
N VAL A 38 6.62 9.43 -2.77
CA VAL A 38 5.88 8.52 -3.65
C VAL A 38 6.73 8.10 -4.85
N ARG A 39 7.51 9.01 -5.45
CA ARG A 39 8.38 8.67 -6.59
C ARG A 39 9.51 7.71 -6.19
N ILE A 40 10.15 7.94 -5.04
CA ILE A 40 11.14 7.00 -4.49
C ILE A 40 10.49 5.65 -4.28
N MET A 41 9.31 5.60 -3.63
CA MET A 41 8.63 4.35 -3.33
C MET A 41 8.16 3.62 -4.60
N ALA A 42 7.77 4.33 -5.65
CA ALA A 42 7.42 3.73 -6.94
C ALA A 42 8.63 3.06 -7.61
N VAL A 43 9.77 3.75 -7.64
CA VAL A 43 11.03 3.20 -8.18
C VAL A 43 11.51 2.02 -7.33
N ALA A 44 11.49 2.18 -6.01
CA ALA A 44 11.86 1.15 -5.06
C ALA A 44 10.98 -0.10 -5.20
N GLY A 45 9.67 0.08 -5.33
CA GLY A 45 8.71 -1.00 -5.53
C GLY A 45 8.88 -1.73 -6.86
N TRP A 46 9.43 -1.07 -7.89
CA TRP A 46 9.78 -1.71 -9.15
C TRP A 46 11.10 -2.50 -9.05
N LEU A 47 12.16 -1.90 -8.50
CA LEU A 47 13.49 -2.51 -8.40
C LEU A 47 13.58 -3.65 -7.38
N TRP A 48 12.91 -3.51 -6.24
CA TRP A 48 12.97 -4.45 -5.12
C TRP A 48 11.67 -5.24 -4.95
N ARG A 49 10.88 -5.40 -6.01
CA ARG A 49 9.62 -6.15 -5.98
C ARG A 49 9.78 -7.55 -5.36
N ASP A 50 10.72 -8.32 -5.88
CA ASP A 50 10.95 -9.72 -5.47
C ASP A 50 11.41 -9.82 -4.01
N VAL A 51 12.11 -8.80 -3.52
CA VAL A 51 12.64 -8.76 -2.15
C VAL A 51 11.51 -8.72 -1.14
N PHE A 52 10.47 -7.93 -1.42
CA PHE A 52 9.32 -7.79 -0.53
C PHE A 52 8.23 -8.84 -0.78
N GLU A 53 8.28 -9.55 -1.91
CA GLU A 53 7.21 -10.47 -2.32
C GLU A 53 6.94 -11.55 -1.27
N SER A 54 7.97 -12.23 -0.78
CA SER A 54 7.80 -13.31 0.21
C SER A 54 7.18 -12.81 1.52
N THR A 55 7.53 -11.60 1.95
CA THR A 55 6.99 -10.97 3.15
C THR A 55 5.54 -10.57 2.94
N ARG A 56 5.20 -9.92 1.82
CA ARG A 56 3.80 -9.57 1.49
C ARG A 56 2.93 -10.81 1.39
N ARG A 57 3.39 -11.84 0.70
CA ARG A 57 2.66 -13.11 0.55
C ARG A 57 2.34 -13.73 1.89
N ARG A 58 3.32 -13.79 2.81
CA ARG A 58 3.11 -14.34 4.16
C ARG A 58 2.16 -13.48 4.98
N ALA A 59 2.31 -12.16 4.95
CA ALA A 59 1.44 -11.24 5.68
C ALA A 59 -0.03 -11.34 5.21
N ILE A 60 -0.24 -11.39 3.88
CA ILE A 60 -1.58 -11.48 3.31
C ILE A 60 -2.19 -12.88 3.47
N ALA A 61 -1.39 -13.95 3.46
CA ALA A 61 -1.89 -15.31 3.73
C ALA A 61 -2.51 -15.45 5.14
N ALA A 62 -2.12 -14.62 6.11
CA ALA A 62 -2.74 -14.62 7.44
C ALA A 62 -4.24 -14.23 7.38
N LEU A 63 -4.68 -13.53 6.33
CA LEU A 63 -6.07 -13.17 6.11
C LEU A 63 -6.95 -14.37 5.71
N ASP A 64 -6.35 -15.50 5.33
CA ASP A 64 -7.10 -16.72 4.96
C ASP A 64 -7.69 -17.45 6.19
N GLN A 65 -7.18 -17.17 7.40
CA GLN A 65 -7.55 -17.86 8.63
C GLN A 65 -8.82 -17.33 9.33
N PRO A 66 -8.99 -16.01 9.52
CA PRO A 66 -10.12 -15.51 10.31
C PRO A 66 -11.47 -15.68 9.58
N GLU A 67 -12.51 -15.91 10.36
CA GLU A 67 -13.90 -15.77 9.91
C GLU A 67 -14.47 -14.42 10.37
N SER A 68 -15.39 -13.88 9.58
CA SER A 68 -16.09 -12.66 9.94
C SER A 68 -17.12 -12.93 11.05
N ASN A 69 -17.18 -12.05 12.04
CA ASN A 69 -18.28 -12.03 13.01
C ASN A 69 -19.57 -11.39 12.43
N ASP A 70 -19.45 -10.63 11.35
CA ASP A 70 -20.57 -10.10 10.58
C ASP A 70 -21.21 -11.23 9.75
N LEU A 71 -22.51 -11.46 9.97
CA LEU A 71 -23.28 -12.55 9.36
C LEU A 71 -23.34 -12.48 7.84
N GLU A 72 -23.45 -11.28 7.26
CA GLU A 72 -23.53 -11.09 5.82
C GLU A 72 -22.18 -11.41 5.16
N LEU A 73 -21.10 -10.86 5.74
CA LEU A 73 -19.75 -11.13 5.26
C LEU A 73 -19.37 -12.61 5.43
N ARG A 74 -19.78 -13.23 6.54
CA ARG A 74 -19.55 -14.66 6.78
C ARG A 74 -20.28 -15.53 5.76
N ALA A 75 -21.52 -15.21 5.42
CA ALA A 75 -22.28 -15.92 4.38
C ALA A 75 -21.58 -15.86 3.01
N ASP A 76 -20.93 -14.73 2.70
CA ASP A 76 -20.16 -14.55 1.46
C ASP A 76 -18.71 -15.06 1.53
N GLY A 77 -18.26 -15.59 2.69
CA GLY A 77 -16.88 -15.98 2.94
C GLY A 77 -15.89 -14.81 3.00
N ALA A 78 -16.39 -13.58 3.11
CA ALA A 78 -15.63 -12.34 3.11
C ALA A 78 -15.24 -11.89 4.53
N ILE A 79 -14.22 -11.04 4.62
CA ILE A 79 -13.79 -10.36 5.85
C ILE A 79 -13.60 -8.85 5.63
N ARG A 80 -13.68 -8.04 6.69
CA ARG A 80 -13.23 -6.65 6.63
C ARG A 80 -11.72 -6.57 6.87
N VAL A 81 -11.02 -5.79 6.07
CA VAL A 81 -9.58 -5.54 6.20
C VAL A 81 -9.33 -4.05 6.23
N LEU A 82 -8.60 -3.58 7.24
CA LEU A 82 -8.05 -2.23 7.31
C LEU A 82 -6.54 -2.32 7.07
N GLU A 83 -6.08 -1.70 6.00
CA GLU A 83 -4.65 -1.52 5.74
C GLU A 83 -4.26 -0.06 5.98
N ILE A 84 -3.22 0.14 6.79
CA ILE A 84 -2.66 1.46 7.06
C ILE A 84 -1.41 1.62 6.20
N GLY A 85 -1.37 2.67 5.39
CA GLY A 85 -0.24 2.96 4.51
C GLY A 85 -0.13 1.96 3.36
N ALA A 86 -1.25 1.61 2.71
CA ALA A 86 -1.23 0.69 1.57
C ALA A 86 -0.46 1.22 0.36
N GLY A 87 -0.13 2.52 0.34
CA GLY A 87 0.55 3.18 -0.76
C GLY A 87 -0.20 2.96 -2.07
N SER A 88 0.48 2.37 -3.06
CA SER A 88 -0.10 2.06 -4.37
C SER A 88 -1.02 0.83 -4.38
N GLY A 89 -1.23 0.12 -3.26
CA GLY A 89 -2.03 -1.11 -3.22
C GLY A 89 -1.26 -2.35 -3.68
N ALA A 90 0.06 -2.38 -3.43
CA ALA A 90 0.95 -3.46 -3.87
C ALA A 90 0.62 -4.84 -3.27
N ASN A 91 -0.21 -4.89 -2.22
CA ASN A 91 -0.63 -6.11 -1.55
C ASN A 91 -1.81 -6.82 -2.23
N PHE A 92 -2.57 -6.13 -3.09
CA PHE A 92 -3.75 -6.72 -3.74
C PHE A 92 -3.44 -7.96 -4.58
N GLY A 93 -2.24 -8.05 -5.14
CA GLY A 93 -1.81 -9.20 -5.94
C GLY A 93 -1.64 -10.50 -5.14
N PHE A 94 -1.70 -10.44 -3.81
CA PHE A 94 -1.54 -11.59 -2.92
C PHE A 94 -2.85 -12.01 -2.25
N LEU A 95 -3.95 -11.29 -2.48
CA LEU A 95 -5.25 -11.63 -1.92
C LEU A 95 -5.77 -12.93 -2.53
N ARG A 96 -6.31 -13.82 -1.68
CA ARG A 96 -6.78 -15.16 -2.07
C ARG A 96 -8.24 -15.41 -1.71
N ARG A 97 -8.88 -14.47 -1.04
CA ARG A 97 -10.27 -14.54 -0.59
C ARG A 97 -10.98 -13.21 -0.79
N LYS A 98 -12.31 -13.26 -0.73
CA LYS A 98 -13.14 -12.06 -0.77
C LYS A 98 -12.86 -11.18 0.44
N ILE A 99 -12.62 -9.89 0.21
CA ILE A 99 -12.43 -8.93 1.28
C ILE A 99 -13.19 -7.63 1.02
N LYS A 100 -13.64 -7.01 2.11
CA LYS A 100 -14.12 -5.63 2.15
C LYS A 100 -12.99 -4.76 2.70
N TYR A 101 -12.39 -3.94 1.85
CA TYR A 101 -11.07 -3.35 2.10
C TYR A 101 -11.16 -1.85 2.36
N TRP A 102 -10.48 -1.38 3.41
CA TRP A 102 -10.25 0.03 3.70
C TRP A 102 -8.76 0.32 3.73
N ASN A 103 -8.36 1.34 2.97
CA ASN A 103 -7.04 1.94 3.08
C ASN A 103 -7.14 3.26 3.83
N VAL A 104 -6.20 3.48 4.74
CA VAL A 104 -5.92 4.81 5.26
C VAL A 104 -4.45 5.13 5.02
N ASP A 105 -4.20 6.19 4.25
CA ASP A 105 -2.85 6.63 3.93
C ASP A 105 -2.71 8.15 4.16
N PRO A 106 -1.73 8.59 4.97
CA PRO A 106 -1.52 10.01 5.23
C PRO A 106 -0.93 10.77 4.02
N ASN A 107 -0.36 10.07 3.04
CA ASN A 107 0.22 10.66 1.85
C ASN A 107 -0.78 10.62 0.68
N THR A 108 -1.37 11.77 0.36
CA THR A 108 -2.39 11.90 -0.69
C THR A 108 -1.88 11.59 -2.10
N GLU A 109 -0.58 11.67 -2.33
CA GLU A 109 0.03 11.42 -3.63
C GLU A 109 -0.06 9.93 -4.05
N PHE A 110 -0.36 9.01 -3.11
CA PHE A 110 -0.63 7.61 -3.44
C PHE A 110 -2.05 7.36 -3.95
N GLN A 111 -2.98 8.29 -3.76
CA GLN A 111 -4.41 8.08 -4.05
C GLN A 111 -4.65 7.63 -5.50
N SER A 112 -4.00 8.28 -6.47
CA SER A 112 -4.14 7.92 -7.89
C SER A 112 -3.62 6.52 -8.18
N PHE A 113 -2.39 6.20 -7.74
CA PHE A 113 -1.78 4.89 -7.89
C PHE A 113 -2.61 3.77 -7.26
N PHE A 114 -3.16 4.03 -6.07
CA PHE A 114 -4.04 3.10 -5.38
C PHE A 114 -5.31 2.84 -6.18
N LEU A 115 -6.02 3.90 -6.60
CA LEU A 115 -7.26 3.77 -7.37
C LEU A 115 -7.04 3.08 -8.72
N GLU A 116 -5.93 3.37 -9.40
CA GLU A 116 -5.54 2.66 -10.62
C GLU A 116 -5.28 1.17 -10.38
N THR A 117 -4.65 0.83 -9.25
CA THR A 117 -4.40 -0.57 -8.90
C THR A 117 -5.70 -1.28 -8.55
N VAL A 118 -6.61 -0.65 -7.79
CA VAL A 118 -7.94 -1.19 -7.49
C VAL A 118 -8.73 -1.52 -8.75
N LYS A 119 -8.64 -0.70 -9.81
CA LYS A 119 -9.31 -0.96 -11.10
C LYS A 119 -8.87 -2.27 -11.78
N LYS A 120 -7.68 -2.79 -11.44
CA LYS A 120 -7.15 -4.03 -12.03
C LYS A 120 -7.71 -5.29 -11.36
N TYR A 121 -8.39 -5.17 -10.23
CA TYR A 121 -8.93 -6.31 -9.49
C TYR A 121 -10.46 -6.33 -9.63
N PRO A 122 -11.05 -7.50 -9.97
CA PRO A 122 -12.48 -7.62 -10.16
C PRO A 122 -13.24 -7.33 -8.86
N LYS A 123 -14.31 -6.55 -8.98
CA LYS A 123 -15.20 -6.18 -7.86
C LYS A 123 -16.52 -6.95 -7.90
N GLY A 124 -17.12 -7.13 -6.73
CA GLY A 124 -18.46 -7.70 -6.58
C GLY A 124 -18.47 -9.12 -6.03
N ARG A 125 -19.62 -9.79 -6.10
CA ARG A 125 -19.88 -11.08 -5.42
C ARG A 125 -18.91 -12.18 -5.84
N ASP A 126 -18.40 -12.16 -7.07
CA ASP A 126 -17.45 -13.16 -7.59
C ASP A 126 -16.00 -12.66 -7.62
N GLY A 127 -15.76 -11.40 -7.22
CA GLY A 127 -14.44 -10.77 -7.17
C GLY A 127 -13.74 -10.96 -5.83
N ILE A 128 -12.40 -10.93 -5.84
CA ILE A 128 -11.57 -10.99 -4.62
C ILE A 128 -11.77 -9.72 -3.76
N LEU A 129 -12.18 -8.62 -4.39
CA LEU A 129 -12.39 -7.35 -3.70
C LEU A 129 -13.88 -6.97 -3.74
N VAL A 130 -14.57 -7.14 -2.63
CA VAL A 130 -16.00 -6.81 -2.52
C VAL A 130 -16.19 -5.28 -2.57
N GLU A 131 -15.33 -4.56 -1.85
CA GLU A 131 -15.32 -3.10 -1.81
C GLU A 131 -13.89 -2.61 -1.49
N ALA A 132 -13.50 -1.45 -2.03
CA ALA A 132 -12.27 -0.75 -1.63
C ALA A 132 -12.56 0.72 -1.41
N ASN A 133 -12.25 1.19 -0.21
CA ASN A 133 -12.33 2.61 0.16
C ASN A 133 -10.95 3.17 0.44
N TYR A 134 -10.69 4.37 -0.07
CA TYR A 134 -9.50 5.15 0.26
C TYR A 134 -9.91 6.31 1.16
N GLN A 135 -9.51 6.27 2.43
CA GLN A 135 -9.78 7.37 3.35
C GLN A 135 -8.55 8.27 3.48
N ARG A 136 -8.78 9.55 3.20
CA ARG A 136 -7.83 10.63 3.49
C ARG A 136 -8.06 11.06 4.94
N ARG A 137 -7.19 10.64 5.86
CA ARG A 137 -7.25 11.08 7.26
C ARG A 137 -5.94 11.72 7.69
N ARG A 138 -6.03 12.72 8.57
CA ARG A 138 -4.84 13.27 9.23
C ARG A 138 -4.27 12.23 10.20
N PRO A 139 -2.95 12.23 10.48
CA PRO A 139 -2.31 11.24 11.35
C PRO A 139 -2.97 11.06 12.73
N ILE A 140 -3.59 12.11 13.27
CA ILE A 140 -4.30 12.11 14.56
C ILE A 140 -5.66 11.38 14.50
N GLU A 141 -6.31 11.34 13.33
CA GLU A 141 -7.66 10.77 13.16
C GLU A 141 -7.62 9.26 12.81
N LEU A 142 -6.42 8.67 12.67
CA LEU A 142 -6.21 7.23 12.43
C LEU A 142 -6.57 6.38 13.65
N PHE A 143 -6.46 6.92 14.86
CA PHE A 143 -6.78 6.22 16.11
C PHE A 143 -8.28 6.26 16.46
N GLU A 144 -9.08 7.08 15.76
CA GLU A 144 -10.54 7.11 15.89
C GLU A 144 -11.24 6.24 14.83
N CYS A 145 -10.57 5.22 14.31
CA CYS A 145 -11.26 4.15 13.59
C CYS A 145 -12.11 3.38 14.62
N LYS A 146 -13.31 3.90 14.90
CA LYS A 146 -14.39 3.13 15.53
C LYS A 146 -14.50 1.83 14.75
N VAL A 147 -14.22 0.73 15.44
CA VAL A 147 -14.52 -0.61 14.98
C VAL A 147 -16.02 -0.65 14.72
N PHE A 148 -16.40 -0.65 13.44
CA PHE A 148 -17.78 -0.80 12.96
C PHE A 148 -17.93 -2.17 12.30
#